data_AF-A0A6G1BWA4-F1
#
_entry.id   AF-A0A6G1BWA4-F1
#
_cell.length_a   1.000
_cell.length_b   1.000
_cell.length_c   1.000
_cell.angle_alpha   90.00
_cell.angle_beta   90.00
_cell.angle_gamma   90.00
#
_symmetry.space_group_name_H-M   'P 1'
#
loop_
_entity.id
_entity.type
_entity.pdbx_description
1 polymer ?
#
loop_
_entity_poly.entity_id
_entity_poly.type
_entity_poly.pdbx_seq_one_letter_code
_entity_poly.pdbx_strand_id
1 'polypeptide(L)'
;MKEGVKHFAPPYLFDEGSTISWIPCGRKLSCSYPGIKFAYFPDTYFGNEVSVLEMDGKFDKLDELIYVERHLSNLSTKYYGEVTQQMLKHADFPGSNNGTGLFQTIVGLKIRDLYE
;
A
#
# COMPACT_ATOMS: atom_id res chain seq x y z
N MET A 1 -7.66 -0.05 8.27
CA MET A 1 -7.04 -1.07 9.13
C MET A 1 -7.31 -0.71 10.57
N LYS A 2 -7.71 -1.67 11.41
CA LYS A 2 -8.16 -1.38 12.79
C LYS A 2 -6.98 -0.98 13.67
N GLU A 3 -7.13 0.15 14.36
CA GLU A 3 -6.14 0.64 15.32
C GLU A 3 -6.23 -0.10 16.66
N GLY A 4 -5.13 -0.08 17.42
CA GLY A 4 -5.07 -0.67 18.77
C GLY A 4 -5.08 -2.20 18.81
N VAL A 5 -4.84 -2.88 17.69
CA VAL A 5 -4.71 -4.35 17.66
C VAL A 5 -3.30 -4.75 18.07
N LYS A 6 -3.18 -5.63 19.06
CA LYS A 6 -1.89 -6.09 19.58
C LYS A 6 -1.07 -6.77 18.46
N HIS A 7 0.20 -6.41 18.34
CA HIS A 7 1.14 -6.93 17.32
C HIS A 7 0.74 -6.61 15.86
N PHE A 8 -0.11 -5.61 15.66
CA PHE A 8 -0.51 -5.17 14.33
C PHE A 8 -0.39 -3.65 14.24
N ALA A 9 0.64 -3.19 13.52
CA ALA A 9 0.83 -1.78 13.19
C ALA A 9 0.32 -1.52 11.77
N PRO A 10 -0.69 -0.65 11.57
CA PRO A 10 -1.19 -0.29 10.24
C PRO A 10 -0.10 0.37 9.36
N PRO A 11 -0.14 0.14 8.04
CA PRO A 11 0.67 0.89 7.10
C PRO A 11 0.13 2.32 6.97
N TYR A 12 1.04 3.27 6.88
CA TYR A 12 0.72 4.68 6.71
C TYR A 12 1.51 5.29 5.56
N LEU A 13 1.00 6.40 5.04
CA LEU A 13 1.63 7.15 3.95
C LEU A 13 2.19 8.46 4.50
N PHE A 14 3.51 8.66 4.36
CA PHE A 14 4.28 9.79 4.91
C PHE A 14 4.19 10.03 6.42
N ASP A 15 3.03 10.46 6.94
CA ASP A 15 2.83 10.88 8.32
C ASP A 15 1.60 10.20 8.94
N GLU A 16 1.83 9.47 10.02
CA GLU A 16 0.82 8.64 10.68
C GLU A 16 -0.25 9.51 11.36
N GLY A 17 -1.51 9.15 11.16
CA GLY A 17 -2.67 9.88 11.73
C GLY A 17 -3.07 11.17 10.99
N SER A 18 -2.32 11.59 9.97
CA SER A 18 -2.68 12.75 9.14
C SER A 18 -3.62 12.38 7.98
N THR A 19 -4.23 13.39 7.34
CA THR A 19 -5.00 13.23 6.10
C THR A 19 -4.15 13.67 4.91
N ILE A 20 -3.84 12.74 4.02
CA ILE A 20 -2.93 12.92 2.89
C ILE A 20 -3.61 12.48 1.60
N SER A 21 -3.44 13.26 0.55
CA SER A 21 -3.71 12.86 -0.84
C SER A 21 -2.43 12.99 -1.64
N TRP A 22 -1.99 11.91 -2.27
CA TRP A 22 -0.73 11.86 -3.00
C TRP A 22 -0.90 11.31 -4.41
N ILE A 23 -0.40 12.05 -5.39
CA ILE A 23 -0.35 11.61 -6.79
C ILE A 23 1.13 11.39 -7.13
N PRO A 24 1.59 10.13 -7.26
CA PRO A 24 3.01 9.82 -7.50
C PRO A 24 3.44 10.10 -8.95
N CYS A 25 2.48 10.18 -9.88
CA CYS A 25 2.73 10.36 -11.30
C CYS A 25 3.36 11.72 -11.59
N GLY A 26 4.52 11.72 -12.26
CA GLY A 26 5.30 12.92 -12.54
C GLY A 26 6.56 12.62 -13.33
N ARG A 27 7.61 13.42 -13.16
CA ARG A 27 8.87 13.19 -13.89
C ARG A 27 9.60 11.90 -13.50
N LYS A 28 9.41 11.42 -12.27
CA LYS A 28 10.08 10.23 -11.72
C LYS A 28 9.26 8.95 -11.87
N LEU A 29 7.97 9.06 -12.22
CA LEU A 29 7.05 7.96 -12.36
C LEU A 29 6.13 8.21 -13.55
N SER A 30 6.31 7.45 -14.63
CA SER A 30 5.56 7.63 -15.87
C SER A 30 4.24 6.86 -15.83
N CYS A 31 3.15 7.54 -15.49
CA CYS A 31 1.82 6.93 -15.55
C CYS A 31 1.06 7.37 -16.80
N SER A 32 0.38 6.42 -17.44
CA SER A 32 -0.66 6.70 -18.44
C SER A 32 -1.97 7.09 -17.76
N TYR A 33 -2.81 7.83 -18.47
CA TYR A 33 -4.13 8.22 -17.99
C TYR A 33 -4.97 6.98 -17.61
N PRO A 34 -5.69 6.97 -16.46
CA PRO A 34 -5.98 8.07 -15.53
C PRO A 34 -4.91 8.33 -14.45
N GLY A 35 -3.80 7.58 -14.48
CA GLY A 35 -2.74 7.67 -13.48
C GLY A 35 -3.05 6.89 -12.21
N ILE A 36 -2.43 7.32 -11.12
CA ILE A 36 -2.55 6.71 -9.80
C ILE A 36 -2.74 7.82 -8.77
N LYS A 37 -3.61 7.60 -7.80
CA LYS A 37 -3.83 8.49 -6.68
C LYS A 37 -3.93 7.67 -5.40
N PHE A 38 -3.18 8.07 -4.38
CA PHE A 38 -3.26 7.54 -3.04
C PHE A 38 -3.98 8.52 -2.12
N ALA A 39 -4.76 7.99 -1.19
CA ALA A 39 -5.27 8.73 -0.06
C ALA A 39 -4.97 7.97 1.23
N TYR A 40 -4.63 8.70 2.29
CA TYR A 40 -4.43 8.16 3.62
C TYR A 40 -5.13 9.06 4.61
N PHE A 41 -5.93 8.51 5.52
CA PHE A 41 -6.64 9.29 6.53
C PHE A 41 -7.10 8.41 7.69
N PRO A 42 -7.20 8.96 8.92
CA PRO A 42 -7.92 8.30 10.01
C PRO A 42 -9.43 8.37 9.77
N ASP A 43 -10.15 7.31 10.14
CA ASP A 43 -11.61 7.24 10.05
C ASP A 43 -12.20 6.38 11.18
N THR A 44 -13.52 6.36 11.32
CA THR A 44 -14.26 5.51 12.24
C THR A 44 -15.11 4.49 11.48
N TYR A 45 -14.77 3.20 11.61
CA TYR A 45 -15.50 2.11 10.98
C TYR A 45 -16.23 1.25 12.02
N PHE A 46 -17.58 1.22 11.95
CA PHE A 46 -18.44 0.56 12.94
C PHE A 46 -18.10 0.94 14.40
N GLY A 47 -17.82 2.22 14.66
CA GLY A 47 -17.48 2.73 15.99
C GLY A 47 -16.07 2.37 16.47
N ASN A 48 -15.21 1.83 15.60
CA ASN A 48 -13.81 1.57 15.89
C ASN A 48 -12.91 2.54 15.12
N GLU A 49 -11.83 2.99 15.75
CA GLU A 49 -10.79 3.79 15.08
C GLU A 49 -10.04 2.92 14.05
N VAL A 50 -9.90 3.47 12.84
CA VAL A 50 -9.20 2.81 11.73
C VAL A 50 -8.33 3.81 10.98
N SER A 51 -7.18 3.37 10.47
CA SER A 51 -6.43 4.10 9.45
C SER A 51 -6.76 3.55 8.06
N VAL A 52 -7.21 4.42 7.16
CA VAL A 52 -7.60 4.06 5.80
C VAL A 52 -6.48 4.43 4.84
N LEU A 53 -6.09 3.48 3.98
CA LEU A 53 -5.17 3.69 2.88
C LEU A 53 -5.89 3.28 1.60
N GLU A 54 -6.04 4.21 0.68
CA GLU A 54 -6.72 4.03 -0.59
C GLU A 54 -5.75 4.18 -1.75
N MET A 55 -6.02 3.43 -2.81
CA MET A 55 -5.35 3.55 -4.08
C MET A 55 -6.41 3.54 -5.18
N ASP A 56 -6.43 4.59 -5.97
CA ASP A 56 -7.22 4.71 -7.19
C ASP A 56 -6.28 4.72 -8.40
N GLY A 57 -6.73 4.09 -9.49
CA GLY A 57 -5.95 3.91 -10.71
C GLY A 57 -5.17 2.60 -10.79
N LYS A 58 -4.25 2.53 -11.76
CA LYS A 58 -3.51 1.32 -12.12
C LYS A 58 -2.04 1.63 -12.43
N PHE A 59 -1.17 0.68 -12.14
CA PHE A 59 0.22 0.69 -12.57
C PHE A 59 0.31 0.25 -14.03
N ASP A 60 1.02 1.03 -14.86
CA ASP A 60 1.36 0.58 -16.21
C ASP A 60 2.53 -0.40 -16.19
N LYS A 61 3.52 -0.13 -15.35
CA LYS A 61 4.69 -0.97 -15.14
C LYS A 61 4.77 -1.36 -13.68
N LEU A 62 4.78 -2.66 -13.41
CA LEU A 62 4.95 -3.20 -12.06
C LEU A 62 6.27 -2.75 -11.41
N ASP A 63 7.32 -2.49 -12.20
CA ASP A 63 8.60 -1.99 -11.70
C ASP A 63 8.49 -0.60 -11.04
N GLU A 64 7.47 0.18 -11.42
CA GLU A 64 7.19 1.49 -10.85
C GLU A 64 6.59 1.40 -9.43
N LEU A 65 6.12 0.22 -9.03
CA LEU A 65 5.61 -0.04 -7.69
C LEU A 65 6.67 0.18 -6.60
N ILE A 66 7.94 -0.06 -6.91
CA ILE A 66 9.04 0.14 -5.95
C ILE A 66 9.12 1.60 -5.47
N TYR A 67 8.69 2.56 -6.31
CA TYR A 67 8.63 3.96 -5.96
C TYR A 67 7.52 4.23 -4.94
N VAL A 68 6.37 3.58 -5.07
CA VAL A 68 5.27 3.67 -4.10
C VAL A 68 5.65 2.99 -2.79
N GLU A 69 6.24 1.79 -2.87
CA GLU A 69 6.70 1.03 -1.71
C GLU A 69 7.63 1.86 -0.81
N ARG A 70 8.50 2.68 -1.41
CA ARG A 70 9.41 3.56 -0.67
C ARG A 70 8.70 4.61 0.20
N HIS A 71 7.51 5.06 -0.19
CA HIS A 71 6.78 6.12 0.52
C HIS A 71 5.75 5.56 1.50
N LEU A 72 5.46 4.26 1.41
CA LEU A 72 4.67 3.53 2.38
C LEU A 72 5.57 3.07 3.53
N SER A 73 5.07 3.27 4.74
CA SER A 73 5.76 2.88 5.97
C SER A 73 4.96 1.81 6.70
N ASN A 74 5.59 1.11 7.64
CA ASN A 74 5.01 -0.03 8.34
C ASN A 74 4.44 -1.08 7.36
N LEU A 75 5.23 -1.56 6.39
CA LEU A 75 4.79 -2.63 5.48
C LEU A 75 5.06 -4.05 6.00
N SER A 76 5.76 -4.18 7.14
CA SER A 76 6.20 -5.47 7.70
C SER A 76 7.05 -6.30 6.71
N THR A 77 7.84 -5.59 5.90
CA THR A 77 8.81 -6.18 4.98
C THR A 77 10.10 -6.55 5.71
N LYS A 78 10.73 -7.67 5.36
CA LYS A 78 12.04 -8.09 5.87
C LYS A 78 13.20 -7.39 5.16
N TYR A 79 12.98 -6.98 3.92
CA TYR A 79 13.95 -6.25 3.10
C TYR A 79 13.23 -5.29 2.15
N TYR A 80 13.97 -4.29 1.66
CA TYR A 80 13.45 -3.29 0.74
C TYR A 80 13.09 -3.91 -0.62
N GLY A 81 11.88 -3.65 -1.13
CA GLY A 81 11.40 -4.20 -2.39
C GLY A 81 10.69 -5.55 -2.24
N GLU A 82 10.46 -6.03 -1.03
CA GLU A 82 9.78 -7.32 -0.80
C GLU A 82 8.34 -7.29 -1.34
N VAL A 83 7.60 -6.20 -1.17
CA VAL A 83 6.23 -6.09 -1.71
C VAL A 83 6.27 -6.18 -3.23
N THR A 84 7.13 -5.38 -3.85
CA THR A 84 7.29 -5.36 -5.31
C THR A 84 7.71 -6.74 -5.84
N GLN A 85 8.65 -7.41 -5.17
CA GLN A 85 9.09 -8.74 -5.58
C GLN A 85 7.97 -9.78 -5.47
N GLN A 86 7.15 -9.74 -4.41
CA GLN A 86 6.02 -10.67 -4.28
C GLN A 86 4.97 -10.43 -5.36
N MET A 87 4.69 -9.17 -5.70
CA MET A 87 3.78 -8.85 -6.80
C MET A 87 4.32 -9.27 -8.17
N LEU A 88 5.62 -9.12 -8.41
CA LEU A 88 6.27 -9.57 -9.65
C LEU A 88 6.22 -11.09 -9.83
N LYS A 89 6.29 -11.87 -8.76
CA LYS A 89 6.15 -13.35 -8.81
C LYS A 89 4.76 -13.79 -9.28
N HIS A 90 3.74 -12.97 -9.05
CA HIS A 90 2.35 -13.23 -9.37
C HIS A 90 1.81 -12.18 -10.35
N ALA A 91 2.64 -11.72 -11.28
CA ALA A 91 2.27 -10.66 -12.23
C ALA A 91 1.09 -11.06 -13.15
N ASP A 92 0.85 -12.36 -13.31
CA ASP A 92 -0.25 -12.97 -14.06
C ASP A 92 -1.59 -12.99 -13.30
N PHE A 93 -1.59 -12.68 -12.00
CA PHE A 93 -2.81 -12.70 -11.19
C PHE A 93 -3.72 -11.50 -11.50
N PRO A 94 -5.05 -11.69 -11.44
CA PRO A 94 -5.99 -10.59 -11.60
C PRO A 94 -5.80 -9.57 -10.47
N GLY A 95 -5.61 -8.29 -10.84
CA GLY A 95 -5.42 -7.21 -9.87
C GLY A 95 -3.95 -6.94 -9.49
N SER A 96 -2.98 -7.66 -10.06
CA SER A 96 -1.55 -7.39 -9.83
C SER A 96 -1.10 -6.00 -10.29
N ASN A 97 -1.86 -5.33 -11.16
CA ASN A 97 -1.56 -3.99 -11.64
C ASN A 97 -2.35 -2.87 -10.94
N ASN A 98 -3.06 -3.15 -9.84
CA ASN A 98 -3.83 -2.12 -9.12
C ASN A 98 -3.77 -2.31 -7.60
N GLY A 99 -4.54 -1.50 -6.86
CA GLY A 99 -4.58 -1.54 -5.40
C GLY A 99 -4.98 -2.89 -4.81
N THR A 100 -5.68 -3.74 -5.57
CA THR A 100 -6.12 -5.06 -5.10
C THR A 100 -4.93 -5.95 -4.78
N GLY A 101 -4.05 -6.18 -5.75
CA GLY A 101 -2.85 -7.01 -5.55
C GLY A 101 -1.88 -6.38 -4.55
N LEU A 102 -1.77 -5.05 -4.56
CA LEU A 102 -0.94 -4.31 -3.61
C LEU A 102 -1.40 -4.52 -2.16
N PHE A 103 -2.65 -4.23 -1.86
CA PHE A 103 -3.16 -4.34 -0.49
C PHE A 103 -3.25 -5.79 -0.03
N GLN A 104 -3.58 -6.74 -0.91
CA GLN A 104 -3.54 -8.17 -0.57
C GLN A 104 -2.14 -8.62 -0.18
N THR A 105 -1.11 -8.19 -0.93
CA THR A 105 0.29 -8.51 -0.61
C THR A 105 0.70 -7.92 0.73
N ILE A 106 0.37 -6.65 0.99
CA ILE A 106 0.66 -5.99 2.27
C ILE A 106 -0.03 -6.72 3.43
N VAL A 107 -1.30 -7.09 3.28
CA VAL A 107 -2.03 -7.87 4.30
C VAL A 107 -1.36 -9.22 4.55
N GLY A 108 -0.88 -9.92 3.51
CA GLY A 108 -0.13 -11.16 3.67
C GLY A 108 1.15 -10.99 4.50
N LEU A 109 1.91 -9.92 4.26
CA LEU A 109 3.11 -9.61 5.05
C LEU A 109 2.77 -9.24 6.49
N LYS A 110 1.66 -8.54 6.71
CA LYS A 110 1.16 -8.21 8.06
C LYS A 110 0.73 -9.45 8.84
N ILE A 111 0.09 -10.42 8.18
CA ILE A 111 -0.29 -11.69 8.81
C ILE A 111 0.96 -12.49 9.20
N ARG A 112 2.00 -12.49 8.35
CA ARG A 112 3.29 -13.11 8.70
C ARG A 112 3.89 -12.48 9.95
N ASP A 113 3.97 -11.14 9.99
CA ASP A 113 4.54 -10.38 11.11
C ASP A 113 3.72 -10.54 12.41
N LEU A 114 2.41 -10.76 12.29
CA LEU A 114 1.54 -11.06 13.43
C LEU A 114 1.76 -12.47 14.00
N TYR A 115 2.18 -13.42 13.15
CA TYR A 115 2.40 -14.81 13.54
C TYR A 115 3.80 -15.06 14.14
N GLU A 116 4.79 -14.29 13.70
CA GLU A 116 6.18 -14.35 14.18
C GLU A 116 6.34 -13.75 15.60
#